data_AF-A0A6M8BB16-F1
#
_entry.id   AF-A0A6M8BB16-F1
#
_cell.length_a   1.000
_cell.length_b   1.000
_cell.length_c   1.000
_cell.angle_alpha   90.00
_cell.angle_beta   90.00
_cell.angle_gamma   90.00
#
_symmetry.space_group_name_H-M   'P 1'
#
loop_
_entity.id
_entity.type
_entity.pdbx_description
1 polymer ?
#
loop_
_entity_poly.entity_id
_entity_poly.type
_entity_poly.pdbx_seq_one_letter_code
_entity_poly.pdbx_strand_id
1 'polypeptide(L)'
;MGDRRHAYELIRNSVDVIQRETFSSALDLGVEALKLMGVRSYRAHRTAKIFKQHDEEVLRDVAAMEDDDTALIARSRQLAQDLERILQADAEDRRAEGDRAWDISNLRKEAVEKDA
;
A
#
# COMPACT_ATOMS: atom_id res chain seq x y z
N MET A 1 20.91 6.36 9.66
CA MET A 1 21.10 4.95 9.20
C MET A 1 20.53 3.93 10.20
N GLY A 2 19.50 4.27 11.01
CA GLY A 2 19.16 3.52 12.23
C GLY A 2 17.77 2.87 12.28
N ASP A 3 16.74 3.53 11.77
CA ASP A 3 15.33 3.17 12.07
C ASP A 3 14.91 1.76 11.60
N ARG A 4 15.23 1.40 10.34
CA ARG A 4 14.82 0.10 9.78
C ARG A 4 15.64 -1.08 10.30
N ARG A 5 16.96 -0.90 10.49
CA ARG A 5 17.82 -1.95 11.06
C ARG A 5 17.47 -2.23 12.51
N HIS A 6 17.23 -1.18 13.28
CA HIS A 6 16.78 -1.32 14.66
C HIS A 6 15.43 -2.04 14.76
N ALA A 7 14.50 -1.74 13.84
CA ALA A 7 13.24 -2.48 13.77
C ALA A 7 13.45 -3.98 13.50
N TYR A 8 14.40 -4.38 12.66
CA TYR A 8 14.71 -5.80 12.43
C TYR A 8 15.21 -6.49 13.69
N GLU A 9 16.08 -5.82 14.46
CA GLU A 9 16.57 -6.34 15.75
C GLU A 9 15.41 -6.55 16.74
N LEU A 10 14.49 -5.58 16.84
CA LEU A 10 13.32 -5.69 17.70
C LEU A 10 12.40 -6.85 17.27
N ILE A 11 12.17 -7.04 15.96
CA ILE A 11 11.38 -8.17 15.44
C ILE A 11 12.05 -9.51 15.78
N ARG A 12 13.37 -9.63 15.56
CA ARG A 12 14.14 -10.85 15.87
C ARG A 12 14.11 -11.17 17.37
N ASN A 13 13.95 -10.15 18.22
CA ASN A 13 13.77 -10.30 19.67
C ASN A 13 12.29 -10.45 20.10
N SER A 14 11.38 -10.76 19.17
CA SER A 14 9.95 -11.02 19.42
C SER A 14 9.21 -9.83 20.06
N VAL A 15 9.59 -8.59 19.73
CA VAL A 15 8.84 -7.40 20.14
C VAL A 15 7.62 -7.24 19.23
N ASP A 16 6.42 -7.25 19.82
CA ASP A 16 5.16 -7.22 19.07
C ASP A 16 4.82 -5.85 18.48
N VAL A 17 5.09 -4.78 19.23
CA VAL A 17 4.70 -3.40 18.87
C VAL A 17 5.94 -2.58 18.57
N ILE A 18 6.14 -2.27 17.29
CA ILE A 18 7.30 -1.53 16.80
C ILE A 18 6.82 -0.31 16.03
N GLN A 19 7.31 0.86 16.41
CA GLN A 19 7.06 2.10 15.68
C GLN A 19 8.39 2.71 15.26
N ARG A 20 8.55 2.87 13.95
CA ARG A 20 9.71 3.53 13.36
C ARG A 20 9.57 5.04 13.49
N GLU A 21 10.60 5.69 14.04
CA GLU A 21 10.58 7.09 14.50
C GLU A 21 10.13 8.06 13.40
N THR A 22 10.61 7.87 12.18
CA THR A 22 10.41 8.82 11.07
C THR A 22 9.36 8.37 10.06
N PHE A 23 8.89 7.13 10.18
CA PHE A 23 8.08 6.50 9.15
C PHE A 23 6.72 7.19 8.96
N SER A 24 6.00 7.48 10.03
CA SER A 24 4.68 8.11 9.94
C SER A 24 4.76 9.51 9.33
N SER A 25 5.70 10.33 9.80
CA SER A 25 5.89 11.68 9.26
C SER A 25 6.32 11.68 7.79
N ALA A 26 7.17 10.73 7.39
CA ALA A 26 7.55 10.57 5.98
C ALA A 26 6.37 10.14 5.11
N LEU A 27 5.49 9.29 5.63
CA LEU A 27 4.28 8.87 4.94
C LEU A 27 3.30 10.04 4.74
N ASP A 28 3.10 10.85 5.78
CA ASP A 28 2.27 12.05 5.71
C ASP A 28 2.83 13.07 4.71
N LEU A 29 4.16 13.24 4.66
CA LEU A 29 4.82 14.07 3.66
C LEU A 29 4.57 13.54 2.23
N GLY A 30 4.60 12.22 2.04
CA GLY A 30 4.27 11.58 0.78
C GLY A 30 2.82 11.83 0.35
N VAL A 31 1.88 11.83 1.30
CA VAL A 31 0.47 12.19 1.04
C VAL A 31 0.37 13.62 0.54
N GLU A 32 1.04 14.57 1.19
CA GLU A 32 1.02 15.98 0.77
C GLU A 32 1.67 16.17 -0.60
N ALA A 33 2.78 15.46 -0.89
CA ALA A 33 3.39 15.48 -2.21
C ALA A 33 2.44 14.97 -3.31
N LEU A 34 1.71 13.87 -3.07
CA LEU A 34 0.70 13.37 -4.01
C LEU A 34 -0.41 14.40 -4.25
N LYS A 35 -0.91 15.07 -3.20
CA LYS A 35 -1.92 16.12 -3.31
C LYS A 35 -1.42 17.29 -4.17
N LEU A 36 -0.18 17.74 -3.96
CA LEU A 36 0.44 18.81 -4.74
C LEU A 36 0.57 18.44 -6.23
N MET A 37 0.73 17.16 -6.57
CA MET A 37 0.73 16.65 -7.94
C MET A 37 -0.68 16.45 -8.55
N GLY A 38 -1.73 16.89 -7.86
CA GLY A 38 -3.12 16.83 -8.35
C GLY A 38 -3.86 15.53 -8.03
N VAL A 39 -3.29 14.65 -7.19
CA VAL A 39 -4.01 13.47 -6.69
C VAL A 39 -5.07 13.92 -5.68
N ARG A 40 -6.32 13.47 -5.85
CA ARG A 40 -7.41 13.77 -4.91
C ARG A 40 -7.03 13.32 -3.49
N SER A 41 -7.34 14.15 -2.48
CA SER A 41 -6.98 13.89 -1.07
C SER A 41 -7.30 12.48 -0.59
N TYR A 42 -8.54 12.00 -0.82
CA TYR A 42 -8.94 10.64 -0.48
C TYR A 42 -8.04 9.57 -1.12
N ARG A 43 -7.63 9.75 -2.38
CA ARG A 43 -6.74 8.82 -3.09
C ARG A 43 -5.35 8.83 -2.47
N ALA A 44 -4.79 10.02 -2.20
CA ALA A 44 -3.47 10.14 -1.59
C ALA A 44 -3.41 9.41 -0.23
N HIS A 45 -4.41 9.63 0.64
CA HIS A 45 -4.50 8.93 1.92
C HIS A 45 -4.70 7.42 1.77
N ARG A 46 -5.48 6.95 0.79
CA ARG A 46 -5.67 5.50 0.55
C ARG A 46 -4.40 4.84 0.05
N THR A 47 -3.69 5.46 -0.90
CA THR A 47 -2.38 5.01 -1.38
C THR A 47 -1.39 4.89 -0.23
N ALA A 48 -1.33 5.89 0.65
CA ALA A 48 -0.47 5.84 1.84
C ALA A 48 -0.85 4.70 2.81
N LYS A 49 -2.15 4.43 3.00
CA LYS A 49 -2.60 3.29 3.82
C LYS A 49 -2.16 1.95 3.24
N ILE A 50 -2.31 1.75 1.94
CA ILE A 50 -1.89 0.53 1.24
C ILE A 50 -0.37 0.36 1.34
N PHE A 51 0.38 1.44 1.10
CA PHE A 51 1.84 1.45 1.26
C PHE A 51 2.26 1.07 2.68
N LYS A 52 1.62 1.65 3.70
CA LYS A 52 1.91 1.35 5.11
C LYS A 52 1.71 -0.13 5.45
N GLN A 53 0.59 -0.71 5.02
CA GLN A 53 0.29 -2.12 5.25
C GLN A 53 1.35 -3.02 4.61
N HIS A 54 1.67 -2.78 3.34
CA HIS A 54 2.68 -3.55 2.63
C HIS A 54 4.07 -3.40 3.27
N ASP A 55 4.48 -2.20 3.63
CA ASP A 55 5.80 -1.98 4.23
C ASP A 55 5.93 -2.60 5.63
N GLU A 56 4.85 -2.68 6.42
CA GLU A 56 4.82 -3.41 7.71
C GLU A 56 4.90 -4.94 7.55
N GLU A 57 4.29 -5.50 6.51
CA GLU A 57 4.42 -6.92 6.15
C GLU A 57 5.86 -7.23 5.72
N VAL A 58 6.38 -6.43 4.79
CA VAL A 58 7.76 -6.52 4.31
C VAL A 58 8.78 -6.43 5.43
N LEU A 59 8.56 -5.54 6.39
CA LEU A 59 9.48 -5.35 7.51
C LEU A 59 9.68 -6.65 8.29
N ARG A 60 8.60 -7.42 8.50
CA ARG A 60 8.65 -8.73 9.19
C ARG A 60 9.28 -9.80 8.31
N ASP A 61 8.90 -9.85 7.04
CA ASP A 61 9.45 -10.80 6.08
C ASP A 61 10.97 -10.69 5.95
N VAL A 62 11.47 -9.46 5.85
CA VAL A 62 12.91 -9.19 5.71
C VAL A 62 13.65 -9.42 7.03
N ALA A 63 13.05 -9.12 8.18
CA ALA A 63 13.66 -9.40 9.48
C ALA A 63 13.91 -10.91 9.70
N ALA A 64 13.09 -11.76 9.09
CA ALA A 64 13.24 -13.22 9.14
C ALA A 64 14.32 -13.77 8.19
N MET A 65 14.86 -12.96 7.28
CA MET A 65 15.94 -13.38 6.39
C MET A 65 17.30 -13.40 7.11
N GLU A 66 18.18 -14.31 6.70
CA GLU A 66 19.59 -14.31 7.09
C GLU A 66 20.32 -13.07 6.55
N ASP A 67 21.45 -12.70 7.16
CA ASP A 67 22.28 -11.54 6.82
C ASP A 67 23.07 -11.78 5.51
N ASP A 68 22.36 -12.01 4.40
CA ASP A 68 22.90 -12.04 3.04
C ASP A 68 22.47 -10.77 2.30
N ASP A 69 23.42 -9.85 2.14
CA ASP A 69 23.24 -8.58 1.43
C ASP A 69 22.77 -8.78 -0.02
N THR A 70 23.22 -9.85 -0.69
CA THR A 70 22.82 -10.12 -2.09
C THR A 70 21.36 -10.51 -2.16
N ALA A 71 20.93 -11.41 -1.26
CA ALA A 71 19.53 -11.80 -1.13
C ALA A 71 18.65 -10.61 -0.72
N LEU A 72 19.14 -9.74 0.17
CA LEU A 72 18.42 -8.54 0.61
C LEU A 72 18.18 -7.55 -0.54
N ILE A 73 19.18 -7.32 -1.40
CA ILE A 73 19.04 -6.44 -2.58
C ILE A 73 18.05 -7.02 -3.57
N ALA A 74 18.16 -8.33 -3.88
CA ALA A 74 17.23 -9.01 -4.78
C ALA A 74 15.80 -8.96 -4.24
N ARG A 75 15.61 -9.23 -2.95
CA ARG A 75 14.31 -9.14 -2.27
C ARG A 75 13.75 -7.72 -2.30
N SER A 76 14.57 -6.71 -2.03
CA SER A 76 14.15 -5.31 -2.06
C SER A 76 13.61 -4.89 -3.44
N ARG A 77 14.24 -5.37 -4.53
CA ARG A 77 13.75 -5.13 -5.90
C ARG A 77 12.42 -5.82 -6.16
N GLN A 78 12.27 -7.08 -5.72
CA GLN A 78 11.02 -7.82 -5.88
C GLN A 78 9.86 -7.12 -5.14
N LEU A 79 10.11 -6.69 -3.91
CA LEU A 79 9.11 -6.00 -3.08
C LEU A 79 8.68 -4.67 -3.70
N ALA A 80 9.61 -3.93 -4.30
CA ALA A 80 9.27 -2.71 -5.03
C ALA A 80 8.32 -2.98 -6.21
N GLN A 81 8.57 -4.05 -6.97
CA GLN A 81 7.69 -4.47 -8.07
C GLN A 81 6.32 -4.95 -7.58
N ASP A 82 6.28 -5.64 -6.43
CA ASP A 82 5.03 -6.10 -5.84
C ASP A 82 4.17 -4.93 -5.36
N LEU A 83 4.78 -3.95 -4.69
CA LEU A 83 4.12 -2.72 -4.30
C LEU A 83 3.58 -1.95 -5.51
N GLU A 84 4.37 -1.81 -6.58
CA GLU A 84 3.92 -1.17 -7.81
C GLU A 84 2.68 -1.85 -8.38
N ARG A 85 2.67 -3.18 -8.44
CA ARG A 85 1.53 -3.98 -8.91
C ARG A 85 0.28 -3.77 -8.05
N ILE A 86 0.43 -3.75 -6.73
CA ILE A 86 -0.67 -3.52 -5.79
C ILE A 86 -1.27 -2.12 -6.00
N LEU A 87 -0.43 -1.10 -6.13
CA LEU A 87 -0.87 0.28 -6.33
C LEU A 87 -1.52 0.48 -7.70
N GLN A 88 -1.02 -0.20 -8.74
CA GLN A 88 -1.61 -0.16 -10.07
C GLN A 88 -2.98 -0.82 -10.10
N ALA A 89 -3.13 -2.00 -9.49
CA ALA A 89 -4.43 -2.67 -9.37
C ALA A 89 -5.46 -1.80 -8.62
N ASP A 90 -5.05 -1.17 -7.52
CA ASP A 90 -5.88 -0.21 -6.76
C ASP A 90 -6.29 1.02 -7.61
N ALA A 91 -5.47 1.43 -8.57
CA ALA A 91 -5.80 2.50 -9.49
C ALA A 91 -6.80 2.05 -10.58
N GLU A 92 -6.67 0.83 -11.09
CA GLU A 92 -7.50 0.24 -12.15
C GLU A 92 -8.89 -0.15 -11.66
N ASP A 93 -9.00 -0.85 -10.52
CA ASP A 93 -10.28 -1.26 -9.92
C ASP A 93 -11.23 -0.06 -9.77
N ARG A 94 -10.67 1.11 -9.43
CA ARG A 94 -11.45 2.34 -9.28
C ARG A 94 -11.81 3.03 -10.58
N ARG A 95 -11.01 2.93 -11.64
CA ARG A 95 -11.46 3.38 -12.96
C ARG A 95 -12.69 2.57 -13.37
N ALA A 96 -12.64 1.26 -13.17
CA ALA A 96 -13.78 0.39 -13.40
C ALA A 96 -14.98 0.70 -12.48
N GLU A 97 -14.79 1.06 -11.20
CA GLU A 97 -15.88 1.55 -10.33
C GLU A 97 -16.50 2.87 -10.83
N GLY A 98 -15.69 3.83 -11.25
CA GLY A 98 -16.16 5.09 -11.80
C GLY A 98 -17.00 4.90 -13.07
N ASP A 99 -16.55 4.02 -13.96
CA ASP A 99 -17.28 3.67 -15.18
C ASP A 99 -18.58 2.92 -14.86
N ARG A 100 -18.55 1.97 -13.91
CA ARG A 100 -19.74 1.24 -13.43
C ARG A 100 -20.76 2.13 -12.72
N ALA A 101 -20.31 3.15 -12.00
CA ALA A 101 -21.20 4.10 -11.32
C ALA A 101 -22.00 4.99 -12.29
N TRP A 102 -21.50 5.17 -13.52
CA TRP A 102 -22.22 5.87 -14.59
C TRP A 102 -23.13 4.93 -15.41
N ASP A 103 -22.89 3.62 -15.36
CA ASP A 103 -23.68 2.62 -16.08
C ASP A 103 -24.99 2.26 -15.35
N ILE A 104 -25.97 3.16 -15.47
CA ILE A 104 -27.34 2.99 -14.98
C ILE A 104 -28.13 1.90 -15.73
N SER A 105 -27.54 1.25 -16.74
CA SER A 105 -28.21 0.22 -17.54
C SER A 105 -28.52 -1.03 -16.71
N ASN A 106 -27.66 -1.37 -15.75
CA ASN A 106 -27.85 -2.52 -14.86
C ASN A 106 -28.96 -2.25 -13.81
N LEU A 107 -29.01 -1.04 -13.25
CA LEU A 107 -30.10 -0.62 -12.34
C LEU A 107 -31.46 -0.60 -13.04
N ARG A 108 -31.51 -0.23 -14.33
CA ARG A 108 -32.73 -0.26 -15.13
C ARG A 108 -33.20 -1.69 -15.44
N LYS A 109 -32.29 -2.64 -15.68
CA LYS A 109 -32.65 -4.05 -15.90
C LYS A 109 -33.21 -4.71 -14.64
N GLU A 110 -32.60 -4.46 -13.48
CA GLU A 110 -33.09 -4.99 -12.20
C GLU A 110 -34.48 -4.44 -11.81
N ALA A 111 -34.80 -3.19 -12.20
CA ALA A 111 -36.13 -2.63 -11.98
C ALA A 111 -37.19 -3.30 -12.89
N VAL A 112 -36.84 -3.57 -14.16
CA VAL A 112 -37.75 -4.23 -15.12
C VAL A 112 -38.00 -5.70 -14.75
N GLU A 113 -37.02 -6.39 -14.16
CA GLU A 113 -37.15 -7.80 -13.76
C GLU A 113 -37.92 -7.98 -12.44
N LYS A 114 -38.02 -6.93 -11.60
CA LYS A 114 -38.83 -6.94 -10.37
C LYS A 114 -40.30 -6.60 -10.59
N ASP A 115 -40.63 -5.97 -11.71
CA ASP A 115 -42.00 -5.60 -12.09
C ASP A 115 -42.65 -6.62 -13.07
N ALA A 116 -41.98 -7.75 -13.34
CA ALA A 116 -42.44 -8.85 -14.19
C ALA A 116 -42.72 -10.12 -13.39
#